data_AF-A0A9D7Q0A3-F1
#
_entry.id   AF-A0A9D7Q0A3-F1
#
_cell.length_a   1.000
_cell.length_b   1.000
_cell.length_c   1.000
_cell.angle_alpha   90.00
_cell.angle_beta   90.00
_cell.angle_gamma   90.00
#
_symmetry.space_group_name_H-M   'P 1'
#
loop_
_entity.id
_entity.type
_entity.pdbx_description
1 polymer ?
#
loop_
_entity_poly.entity_id
_entity_poly.type
_entity_poly.pdbx_seq_one_letter_code
_entity_poly.pdbx_strand_id
1 'polypeptide(L)'
;MKTLFDAEATIKNVRLAFDEIVAKAKPEDTFLFYFSGHGATDEVTEGGESEFYFILHEVQQIYGDAKARDPFALSGKELKEYSLKIKAQKQLILIDACQSGKALENFAMRGPHLKKRLLIFQKQRALYNGSFRSRPDSKRGE
;
A
#
# COMPACT_ATOMS: atom_id res chain seq x y z
N MET A 1 4.81 -13.12 -12.24
CA MET A 1 4.45 -11.79 -11.70
C MET A 1 2.94 -11.78 -11.48
N LYS A 2 2.46 -11.42 -10.29
CA LYS A 2 1.02 -11.32 -9.99
C LYS A 2 0.67 -9.85 -9.86
N THR A 3 -0.35 -9.41 -10.59
CA THR A 3 -0.86 -8.03 -10.59
C THR A 3 -2.34 -8.07 -10.26
N LEU A 4 -2.81 -7.15 -9.43
CA LEU A 4 -4.22 -7.03 -9.05
C LEU A 4 -4.62 -5.57 -9.21
N PHE A 5 -5.68 -5.32 -9.98
CA PHE A 5 -6.18 -3.97 -10.26
C PHE A 5 -7.65 -3.86 -9.89
N ASP A 6 -8.07 -2.69 -9.41
CA ASP A 6 -9.47 -2.34 -9.16
C ASP A 6 -10.25 -3.45 -8.46
N ALA A 7 -11.29 -4.00 -9.11
CA ALA A 7 -12.16 -5.04 -8.56
C ALA A 7 -11.43 -6.34 -8.19
N GLU A 8 -10.24 -6.59 -8.75
CA GLU A 8 -9.42 -7.75 -8.41
C GLU A 8 -8.54 -7.50 -7.18
N ALA A 9 -8.32 -6.24 -6.79
CA ALA A 9 -7.52 -5.86 -5.63
C ALA A 9 -8.31 -6.02 -4.32
N THR A 10 -8.82 -7.23 -4.08
CA THR A 10 -9.50 -7.64 -2.85
C THR A 10 -8.52 -8.27 -1.86
N ILE A 11 -8.85 -8.26 -0.56
CA ILE A 11 -7.99 -8.88 0.45
C ILE A 11 -7.76 -10.36 0.19
N LYS A 12 -8.79 -11.06 -0.29
CA LYS A 12 -8.72 -12.48 -0.64
C LYS A 12 -7.70 -12.72 -1.74
N ASN A 13 -7.74 -11.94 -2.82
CA ASN A 13 -6.82 -12.10 -3.94
C ASN A 13 -5.39 -11.69 -3.58
N VAL A 14 -5.23 -10.67 -2.74
CA VAL A 14 -3.93 -10.25 -2.20
C VAL A 14 -3.29 -11.37 -1.37
N ARG A 15 -4.04 -11.98 -0.44
CA ARG A 15 -3.55 -13.11 0.37
C ARG A 15 -3.15 -14.31 -0.49
N LEU A 16 -4.01 -14.69 -1.46
CA LEU A 16 -3.70 -15.75 -2.41
C LEU A 16 -2.41 -15.47 -3.21
N ALA A 17 -2.23 -14.22 -3.66
CA ALA A 17 -1.00 -13.80 -4.34
C ALA A 17 0.24 -13.96 -3.45
N PHE A 18 0.16 -13.57 -2.19
CA PHE A 18 1.25 -13.77 -1.24
C PHE A 18 1.54 -15.24 -1.00
N ASP A 19 0.52 -16.06 -0.78
CA ASP A 19 0.69 -17.50 -0.52
C ASP A 19 1.36 -18.21 -1.72
N GLU A 20 0.97 -17.87 -2.94
CA GLU A 20 1.62 -18.36 -4.17
C GLU A 20 3.11 -17.96 -4.23
N ILE A 21 3.45 -16.73 -3.82
CA ILE A 21 4.83 -16.23 -3.80
C ILE A 21 5.64 -16.92 -2.71
N VAL A 22 5.09 -17.06 -1.50
CA VAL A 22 5.73 -17.76 -0.38
C VAL A 22 6.07 -19.20 -0.76
N ALA A 23 5.17 -19.89 -1.46
CA ALA A 23 5.38 -21.26 -1.90
C ALA A 23 6.49 -21.42 -2.96
N LYS A 24 6.70 -20.40 -3.80
CA LYS A 24 7.61 -20.47 -4.96
C LYS A 24 8.98 -19.81 -4.72
N ALA A 25 9.05 -18.81 -3.84
CA ALA A 25 10.24 -17.98 -3.66
C ALA A 25 11.43 -18.77 -3.10
N LYS A 26 12.61 -18.49 -3.66
CA LYS A 26 13.91 -19.03 -3.23
C LYS A 26 14.78 -17.95 -2.60
N PRO A 27 15.79 -18.30 -1.79
CA PRO A 27 16.66 -17.33 -1.14
C PRO A 27 17.34 -16.32 -2.08
N GLU A 28 17.74 -16.78 -3.27
CA GLU A 28 18.42 -15.99 -4.31
C GLU A 28 17.51 -15.02 -5.08
N ASP A 29 16.19 -15.17 -4.94
CA ASP A 29 15.22 -14.34 -5.64
C ASP A 29 15.18 -12.90 -5.10
N THR A 30 14.53 -12.02 -5.86
CA THR A 30 14.17 -10.67 -5.42
C THR A 30 12.66 -10.54 -5.37
N PHE A 31 12.12 -10.18 -4.20
CA PHE A 31 10.71 -9.89 -4.02
C PHE A 31 10.45 -8.39 -4.23
N LEU A 32 9.41 -8.07 -4.99
CA LEU A 32 8.92 -6.71 -5.18
C LEU A 32 7.46 -6.64 -4.72
N PHE A 33 7.19 -5.78 -3.75
CA PHE A 33 5.83 -5.34 -3.44
C PHE A 33 5.66 -3.90 -3.94
N TYR A 34 4.67 -3.67 -4.79
CA TYR A 34 4.28 -2.34 -5.23
C TYR A 34 2.81 -2.12 -4.92
N PHE A 35 2.50 -1.02 -4.26
CA PHE A 35 1.13 -0.59 -3.98
C PHE A 35 0.96 0.88 -4.35
N SER A 36 -0.09 1.20 -5.10
CA SER A 36 -0.55 2.57 -5.31
C SER A 36 -2.05 2.63 -5.01
N GLY A 37 -2.45 3.53 -4.11
CA GLY A 37 -3.83 3.59 -3.65
C GLY A 37 -4.04 4.42 -2.39
N HIS A 38 -5.17 4.20 -1.73
CA HIS A 38 -5.47 4.86 -0.46
C HIS A 38 -4.73 4.18 0.70
N GLY A 39 -4.20 5.00 1.61
CA GLY A 39 -3.65 4.56 2.88
C GLY A 39 -4.43 5.21 4.01
N ALA A 40 -4.65 4.47 5.09
CA ALA A 40 -5.22 4.99 6.32
C ALA A 40 -4.35 4.61 7.51
N THR A 41 -4.35 5.46 8.52
CA THR A 41 -3.71 5.17 9.80
C THR A 41 -4.75 5.34 10.89
N ASP A 42 -4.77 4.43 11.86
CA ASP A 42 -5.62 4.62 13.02
C ASP A 42 -4.99 5.62 14.00
N GLU A 43 -5.86 6.44 14.59
CA GLU A 43 -5.48 7.27 15.72
C GLU A 43 -5.20 6.36 16.91
N VAL A 44 -4.01 6.52 17.49
CA VAL A 44 -3.55 5.73 18.62
C VAL A 44 -4.45 5.98 19.82
N THR A 45 -5.17 4.97 20.28
CA THR A 45 -5.74 4.96 21.65
C THR A 45 -4.58 4.83 22.65
N GLU A 46 -4.64 5.55 23.77
CA GLU A 46 -3.56 5.64 24.77
C GLU A 46 -2.86 4.29 25.04
N GLY A 47 -1.57 4.20 24.67
CA GLY A 47 -0.72 3.02 24.85
C GLY A 47 -0.61 2.06 23.66
N GLY A 48 -1.35 2.29 22.57
CA GLY A 48 -1.29 1.46 21.35
C GLY A 48 -0.19 1.85 20.36
N GLU A 49 0.20 0.91 19.49
CA GLU A 49 1.04 1.22 18.31
C GLU A 49 0.14 1.69 17.14
N SER A 50 0.57 2.74 16.44
CA SER A 50 -0.12 3.23 15.23
C SER A 50 0.02 2.20 14.11
N GLU A 51 -1.10 1.74 13.55
CA GLU A 51 -1.11 0.77 12.44
C GLU A 51 -1.47 1.45 11.12
N PHE A 52 -0.69 1.17 10.07
CA PHE A 52 -0.99 1.60 8.71
C PHE A 52 -1.76 0.51 7.95
N TYR A 53 -2.77 0.92 7.20
CA TYR A 53 -3.59 0.05 6.38
C TYR A 53 -3.54 0.45 4.91
N PHE A 54 -3.30 -0.54 4.06
CA PHE A 54 -3.49 -0.46 2.62
C PHE A 54 -4.96 -0.70 2.30
N ILE A 55 -5.62 0.31 1.73
CA ILE A 55 -7.05 0.27 1.43
C ILE A 55 -7.27 -0.45 0.11
N LEU A 56 -7.97 -1.58 0.19
CA LEU A 56 -8.30 -2.46 -0.92
C LEU A 56 -9.73 -2.22 -1.41
N HIS A 57 -10.11 -2.84 -2.53
CA HIS A 57 -11.36 -2.54 -3.24
C HIS A 57 -12.63 -2.69 -2.38
N GLU A 58 -12.67 -3.68 -1.49
CA GLU A 58 -13.85 -4.00 -0.69
C GLU A 58 -13.97 -3.15 0.59
N VAL A 59 -13.00 -2.27 0.86
CA VAL A 59 -13.06 -1.37 2.01
C VAL A 59 -14.09 -0.27 1.75
N GLN A 60 -15.20 -0.31 2.47
CA GLN A 60 -16.26 0.69 2.35
C GLN A 60 -16.03 1.92 3.24
N GLN A 61 -15.36 1.74 4.38
CA GLN A 61 -15.07 2.80 5.34
C GLN A 61 -13.57 2.88 5.61
N ILE A 62 -12.96 3.99 5.18
CA ILE A 62 -11.50 4.21 5.27
C ILE A 62 -11.10 4.74 6.67
N TYR A 63 -11.95 5.58 7.25
CA TYR A 63 -11.72 6.26 8.53
C TYR A 63 -12.82 5.86 9.54
N GLY A 64 -12.51 5.93 10.83
CA GLY A 64 -13.45 5.62 11.90
C GLY A 64 -13.23 4.22 12.49
N ASP A 65 -14.25 3.37 12.45
CA ASP A 65 -14.21 2.06 13.11
C ASP A 65 -13.25 1.09 12.39
N ALA A 66 -12.07 0.89 12.98
CA ALA A 66 -11.07 -0.06 12.50
C ALA A 66 -11.65 -1.47 12.34
N LYS A 67 -12.59 -1.91 13.19
CA LYS A 67 -13.18 -3.26 13.11
C LYS A 67 -13.94 -3.51 11.82
N ALA A 68 -14.52 -2.47 11.22
CA ALA A 68 -15.22 -2.57 9.94
C ALA A 68 -14.24 -2.61 8.75
N ARG A 69 -13.03 -2.07 8.92
CA ARG A 69 -12.01 -1.95 7.87
C ARG A 69 -11.06 -3.16 7.83
N ASP A 70 -10.60 -3.61 8.98
CA ASP A 70 -9.57 -4.65 9.15
C ASP A 70 -9.84 -5.95 8.37
N PRO A 71 -11.09 -6.44 8.25
CA PRO A 71 -11.34 -7.67 7.49
C PRO A 71 -11.07 -7.54 5.99
N PHE A 72 -11.11 -6.32 5.45
CA PHE A 72 -11.06 -6.03 4.00
C PHE A 72 -9.81 -5.25 3.58
N ALA A 73 -9.07 -4.68 4.53
CA ALA A 73 -7.80 -4.00 4.29
C ALA A 73 -6.61 -4.94 4.51
N LEU A 74 -5.47 -4.59 3.92
CA LEU A 74 -4.19 -5.22 4.26
C LEU A 74 -3.49 -4.34 5.31
N SER A 75 -3.12 -4.88 6.46
CA SER A 75 -2.37 -4.13 7.48
C SER A 75 -0.86 -4.14 7.21
N GLY A 76 -0.15 -3.15 7.75
CA GLY A 76 1.31 -3.13 7.73
C GLY A 76 1.92 -4.33 8.45
N LYS A 77 1.34 -4.75 9.58
CA LYS A 77 1.69 -6.00 10.28
C LYS A 77 1.52 -7.22 9.40
N GLU A 78 0.42 -7.35 8.69
CA GLU A 78 0.18 -8.51 7.80
C GLU A 78 1.21 -8.55 6.65
N LEU A 79 1.49 -7.40 6.01
CA LEU A 79 2.54 -7.31 4.99
C LEU A 79 3.92 -7.65 5.58
N LYS A 80 4.19 -7.27 6.84
CA LYS A 80 5.43 -7.61 7.56
C LYS A 80 5.55 -9.11 7.79
N GLU A 81 4.48 -9.77 8.20
CA GLU A 81 4.43 -11.22 8.39
C GLU A 81 4.68 -11.97 7.08
N TYR A 82 4.05 -11.56 5.97
CA TYR A 82 4.33 -12.12 4.66
C TYR A 82 5.79 -11.90 4.23
N SER A 83 6.32 -10.70 4.45
CA SER A 83 7.73 -10.38 4.19
C SER A 83 8.71 -11.28 4.96
N LEU A 84 8.35 -11.75 6.16
CA LEU A 84 9.14 -12.70 6.94
C LEU A 84 9.03 -14.14 6.41
N LYS A 85 7.85 -14.53 5.90
CA LYS A 85 7.61 -15.88 5.33
C LYS A 85 8.27 -16.06 3.95
N ILE A 86 8.42 -14.98 3.18
CA ILE A 86 9.07 -15.01 1.86
C ILE A 86 10.57 -15.25 2.02
N LYS A 87 11.08 -16.35 1.45
CA LYS A 87 12.49 -16.76 1.54
C LYS A 87 13.47 -15.81 0.84
N ALA A 88 13.01 -15.06 -0.16
CA ALA A 88 13.83 -14.11 -0.91
C ALA A 88 14.50 -13.10 0.03
N GLN A 89 15.82 -13.07 0.04
CA GLN A 89 16.60 -12.22 0.95
C GLN A 89 16.59 -10.74 0.53
N LYS A 90 16.43 -10.48 -0.77
CA LYS A 90 16.32 -9.14 -1.34
C LYS A 90 14.85 -8.82 -1.50
N GLN A 91 14.36 -7.84 -0.74
CA GLN A 91 12.97 -7.40 -0.83
C GLN A 91 12.93 -5.90 -1.03
N LEU A 92 12.24 -5.47 -2.09
CA LEU A 92 11.94 -4.09 -2.40
C LEU A 92 10.45 -3.85 -2.18
N ILE A 93 10.12 -2.92 -1.29
CA ILE A 93 8.74 -2.52 -1.00
C ILE A 93 8.59 -1.08 -1.47
N LEU A 94 7.61 -0.84 -2.34
CA LEU A 94 7.29 0.45 -2.96
C LEU A 94 5.84 0.80 -2.63
N ILE A 95 5.64 1.92 -1.94
CA ILE A 95 4.31 2.36 -1.50
C ILE A 95 4.08 3.77 -2.01
N ASP A 96 3.04 3.95 -2.83
CA ASP A 96 2.52 5.23 -3.33
C ASP A 96 1.10 5.44 -2.76
N ALA A 97 1.04 5.89 -1.51
CA ALA A 97 -0.20 6.14 -0.82
C ALA A 97 -0.12 7.39 0.07
N CYS A 98 -1.25 8.02 0.34
CA CYS A 98 -1.33 9.06 1.37
C CYS A 98 -1.01 8.46 2.74
N GLN A 99 -0.32 9.22 3.60
CA GLN A 99 0.10 8.78 4.95
C GLN A 99 1.06 7.56 4.97
N SER A 100 1.64 7.19 3.82
CA SER A 100 2.59 6.07 3.70
C SER A 100 3.85 6.20 4.58
N GLY A 101 4.15 7.40 5.09
CA GLY A 101 5.21 7.61 6.10
C GLY A 101 5.04 6.74 7.34
N LYS A 102 3.80 6.45 7.77
CA LYS A 102 3.52 5.56 8.91
C LYS A 102 3.74 4.08 8.60
N ALA A 103 3.64 3.69 7.32
CA ALA A 103 4.05 2.34 6.91
C ALA A 103 5.55 2.09 7.22
N LEU A 104 6.40 3.13 7.19
CA LEU A 104 7.82 3.00 7.50
C LEU A 104 8.08 2.49 8.92
N GLU A 105 7.28 2.94 9.90
CA GLU A 105 7.41 2.55 11.30
C GLU A 105 7.15 1.03 11.45
N ASN A 106 6.19 0.47 10.71
CA ASN A 106 5.88 -0.97 10.72
C ASN A 106 6.99 -1.82 10.09
N PHE A 107 7.71 -1.27 9.12
CA PHE A 107 8.73 -1.95 8.31
C PHE A 107 10.18 -1.65 8.70
N ALA A 108 10.43 -0.88 9.76
CA ALA A 108 11.77 -0.60 10.27
C ALA A 108 12.41 -1.86 10.90
N MET A 109 12.68 -2.90 10.11
CA MET A 109 13.48 -4.06 10.49
C MET A 109 14.96 -3.70 10.36
N ARG A 110 15.61 -3.41 11.49
CA ARG A 110 17.08 -3.27 11.55
C ARG A 110 17.67 -4.65 11.84
N GLY A 111 18.29 -5.30 10.86
CA GLY A 111 18.98 -6.58 11.03
C GLY A 111 20.16 -6.72 10.04
N PRO A 112 21.35 -7.16 10.49
CA PRO A 112 22.59 -7.08 9.72
C PRO A 112 22.69 -8.03 8.50
N HIS A 113 21.77 -8.99 8.34
CA HIS A 113 21.86 -10.03 7.29
C HIS A 113 20.73 -10.00 6.25
N LEU A 114 19.70 -9.16 6.41
CA LEU A 114 18.63 -9.02 5.41
C LEU A 114 18.76 -7.71 4.64
N LYS A 115 18.98 -7.80 3.33
CA LYS A 115 18.98 -6.64 2.42
C LYS A 115 17.54 -6.27 2.03
N LYS A 116 16.75 -5.88 3.03
CA LYS A 116 15.41 -5.29 2.84
C LYS A 116 15.56 -3.80 2.57
N ARG A 117 15.00 -3.32 1.46
CA ARG A 117 14.96 -1.90 1.10
C ARG A 117 13.51 -1.49 0.94
N LEU A 118 13.07 -0.54 1.76
CA LEU A 118 11.76 0.08 1.63
C LEU A 118 11.95 1.47 1.05
N LEU A 119 11.22 1.76 -0.02
CA LEU A 119 11.17 3.09 -0.62
C LEU A 119 9.72 3.55 -0.65
N ILE A 120 9.46 4.68 -0.01
CA ILE A 120 8.12 5.23 0.16
C ILE A 120 7.99 6.49 -0.66
N PHE A 121 6.92 6.57 -1.45
CA PHE A 121 6.47 7.80 -2.09
C PHE A 121 5.25 8.31 -1.33
N GLN A 122 5.34 9.53 -0.81
CA GLN A 122 4.18 10.21 -0.22
C GLN A 122 3.50 11.01 -1.32
N LYS A 123 2.30 10.59 -1.71
CA LYS A 123 1.46 11.37 -2.61
C LYS A 123 0.98 12.63 -1.88
N GLN A 124 1.68 13.74 -2.07
CA GLN A 124 1.15 15.04 -1.66
C GLN A 124 -0.10 15.34 -2.49
N ARG A 125 -1.21 15.61 -1.82
CA ARG A 125 -2.45 16.04 -2.45
C ARG A 125 -2.20 17.42 -3.06
N ALA A 126 -1.67 17.46 -4.28
CA ALA A 126 -1.64 18.69 -5.06
C ALA A 126 -3.09 19.17 -5.17
N LEU A 127 -3.38 20.34 -4.60
CA LEU A 127 -4.68 20.99 -4.69
C LEU A 127 -5.03 21.17 -6.16
N TYR A 128 -5.86 20.28 -6.70
CA TYR A 128 -6.48 20.46 -8.01
C TYR A 128 -7.65 21.44 -7.85
N ASN A 129 -7.35 22.70 -7.56
CA ASN A 129 -8.26 23.82 -7.80
C ASN A 129 -8.10 24.28 -9.25
N GLY A 130 -8.40 23.37 -10.18
CA GLY A 130 -8.52 23.68 -11.59
C GLY A 130 -9.90 24.27 -11.85
N SER A 131 -10.06 25.57 -11.59
CA SER A 131 -11.18 26.32 -12.15
C SER A 131 -11.11 26.19 -13.68
N PHE A 132 -12.13 25.54 -14.25
CA PHE A 132 -12.29 25.40 -15.68
C PHE A 132 -12.61 26.80 -16.25
N ARG A 133 -11.56 27.60 -16.52
CA ARG A 133 -11.68 28.75 -17.40
C ARG A 133 -11.86 28.21 -18.82
N SER A 134 -13.09 28.20 -19.27
CA SER A 134 -13.47 28.00 -20.67
C SER A 134 -12.59 28.88 -21.56
N ARG A 135 -11.88 28.26 -22.51
CA ARG A 135 -11.15 28.96 -23.57
C ARG A 135 -12.15 29.80 -24.38
N PRO A 136 -11.83 31.05 -24.77
CA PRO A 136 -12.65 31.76 -25.72
C PRO A 136 -12.57 31.06 -27.07
N ASP A 137 -13.74 30.77 -27.63
CA ASP A 137 -13.94 30.14 -28.92
C ASP A 137 -13.33 31.00 -30.02
N SER A 138 -12.36 30.44 -30.76
CA SER A 138 -11.80 31.07 -31.94
C SER A 138 -12.84 30.96 -33.07
N LYS A 139 -13.67 31.99 -33.23
CA LYS A 139 -14.49 32.11 -34.43
C LYS A 139 -13.61 32.27 -35.67
N ARG A 140 -13.69 31.26 -36.54
CA ARG A 140 -13.39 31.30 -37.98
C ARG A 140 -14.32 32.32 -38.65
N GLY A 141 -13.80 32.97 -39.69
CA GLY A 141 -14.37 34.16 -40.32
C GLY A 141 -15.73 33.98 -41.01
N GLU A 142 -16.36 35.12 -41.26
CA GLU A 142 -16.58 35.73 -42.59
C GLU A 142 -16.61 37.26 -42.39
#